data_AF-A0AB74DJM1-F1
#
_entry.id   AF-A0AB74DJM1-F1
#
_cell.length_a   1.000
_cell.length_b   1.000
_cell.length_c   1.000
_cell.angle_alpha   90.00
_cell.angle_beta   90.00
_cell.angle_gamma   90.00
#
_symmetry.space_group_name_H-M   'P 1'
#
loop_
_entity.id
_entity.type
_entity.pdbx_description
1 polymer ?
#
loop_
_entity_poly.entity_id
_entity_poly.type
_entity_poly.pdbx_seq_one_letter_code
_entity_poly.pdbx_strand_id
1 'polypeptide(L)'
;MLSRLQKFRQDLKKKGKGFTLVELIVVIIIIAIIAAVAIPSLTSFQDNARKTRIQSEHRELMSAVQSFVGSQENPEETKLESLNQLAPYISKNAKQESDLASALAKNDKNPAHKIDGGKLVSEFIPAGKTTSDANYKKWTYDWKSRTTANS
;
A
#
# COMPACT_ATOMS: atom_id res chain seq x y z
N MET A 1 -19.28 -53.04 -36.81
CA MET A 1 -18.95 -52.08 -35.72
C MET A 1 -17.79 -51.13 -36.06
N LEU A 2 -16.83 -51.50 -36.91
CA LEU A 2 -15.65 -50.68 -37.25
C LEU A 2 -15.95 -49.36 -38.01
N SER A 3 -17.05 -49.30 -38.75
CA SER A 3 -17.41 -48.14 -39.59
C SER A 3 -17.80 -46.88 -38.78
N ARG A 4 -18.23 -47.05 -37.51
CA ARG A 4 -18.58 -45.92 -36.62
C ARG A 4 -17.34 -45.27 -36.00
N LEU A 5 -16.27 -46.04 -35.79
CA LEU A 5 -14.99 -45.55 -35.27
C LEU A 5 -14.20 -44.75 -36.33
N GLN A 6 -14.29 -45.14 -37.61
CA GLN A 6 -13.65 -44.38 -38.69
C GLN A 6 -14.30 -43.00 -38.90
N LYS A 7 -15.64 -42.90 -38.84
CA LYS A 7 -16.36 -41.62 -38.93
C LYS A 7 -15.95 -40.64 -37.83
N PHE A 8 -15.80 -41.12 -36.58
CA PHE A 8 -15.39 -40.30 -35.45
C PHE A 8 -13.97 -39.70 -35.62
N ARG A 9 -13.01 -40.48 -36.15
CA ARG A 9 -11.66 -39.97 -36.46
C ARG A 9 -11.65 -38.97 -37.62
N GLN A 10 -12.57 -39.11 -38.57
CA GLN A 10 -12.71 -38.21 -39.70
C GLN A 10 -13.35 -36.86 -39.28
N ASP A 11 -14.27 -36.87 -38.33
CA ASP A 11 -14.90 -35.67 -37.77
C ASP A 11 -13.93 -34.85 -36.89
N LEU A 12 -13.02 -35.51 -36.17
CA LEU A 12 -11.93 -34.83 -35.43
C LEU A 12 -10.94 -34.12 -36.36
N LYS A 13 -10.61 -34.71 -37.52
CA LYS A 13 -9.74 -34.07 -38.54
C LYS A 13 -10.41 -32.89 -39.26
N LYS A 14 -11.74 -32.87 -39.37
CA LYS A 14 -12.50 -31.80 -40.04
C LYS A 14 -12.80 -30.59 -39.13
N LYS A 15 -12.69 -30.74 -37.81
CA LYS A 15 -12.90 -29.66 -36.82
C LYS A 15 -11.61 -28.95 -36.37
N GLY A 16 -10.48 -29.22 -37.02
CA GLY A 16 -9.20 -28.54 -36.75
C GLY A 16 -9.12 -27.16 -37.41
N LYS A 17 -9.97 -26.21 -37.01
CA LYS A 17 -9.68 -24.79 -37.23
C LYS A 17 -8.64 -24.39 -36.19
N GLY A 18 -7.36 -24.54 -36.54
CA GLY A 18 -6.25 -24.11 -35.69
C GLY A 18 -6.28 -22.60 -35.52
N PHE A 19 -6.01 -22.13 -34.30
CA PHE A 19 -5.81 -20.72 -33.99
C PHE A 19 -4.65 -20.19 -34.83
N THR A 20 -4.85 -19.09 -35.56
CA THR A 20 -3.80 -18.53 -36.40
C THR A 20 -2.84 -17.69 -35.55
N LEU A 21 -1.54 -17.70 -35.91
CA LEU A 21 -0.56 -16.82 -35.26
C LEU A 21 -0.96 -15.34 -35.39
N VAL A 22 -1.61 -14.98 -36.50
CA VAL A 22 -2.08 -13.62 -36.75
C VAL A 22 -3.15 -13.20 -35.75
N GLU A 23 -4.12 -14.07 -35.44
CA GLU A 23 -5.13 -13.81 -34.40
C GLU A 23 -4.48 -13.61 -33.02
N LEU A 24 -3.43 -14.38 -32.69
CA LEU A 24 -2.69 -14.17 -31.44
C LEU A 24 -2.00 -12.80 -31.40
N ILE A 25 -1.34 -12.43 -32.50
CA ILE A 25 -0.52 -11.22 -32.59
C ILE A 25 -1.38 -9.97 -32.47
N VAL A 26 -2.56 -9.94 -33.09
CA VAL A 26 -3.47 -8.78 -32.98
C VAL A 26 -3.96 -8.60 -31.54
N VAL A 27 -4.25 -9.68 -30.83
CA VAL A 27 -4.72 -9.63 -29.44
C VAL A 27 -3.65 -9.09 -28.50
N ILE A 28 -2.41 -9.56 -28.61
CA ILE A 28 -1.31 -9.06 -27.76
C ILE A 28 -1.01 -7.58 -28.05
N ILE A 29 -1.17 -7.11 -29.29
CA ILE A 29 -0.98 -5.69 -29.65
C ILE A 29 -2.06 -4.83 -28.96
N ILE A 30 -3.33 -5.24 -29.03
CA ILE A 30 -4.42 -4.50 -28.39
C ILE A 30 -4.24 -4.47 -26.86
N ILE A 31 -3.88 -5.61 -26.25
CA ILE A 31 -3.61 -5.67 -24.80
C ILE A 31 -2.42 -4.77 -24.44
N ALA A 32 -1.36 -4.74 -25.24
CA ALA A 32 -0.19 -3.89 -25.00
C ALA A 32 -0.55 -2.39 -25.01
N ILE A 33 -1.37 -1.93 -25.96
CA ILE A 33 -1.82 -0.53 -26.03
C ILE A 33 -2.66 -0.17 -24.79
N ILE A 34 -3.61 -1.03 -24.41
CA ILE A 34 -4.45 -0.79 -23.23
C ILE A 34 -3.61 -0.78 -21.95
N ALA A 35 -2.70 -1.76 -21.80
CA ALA A 35 -1.82 -1.85 -20.64
C ALA A 35 -0.91 -0.62 -20.50
N ALA A 36 -0.39 -0.08 -21.60
CA ALA A 36 0.48 1.09 -21.59
C ALA A 36 -0.18 2.33 -20.97
N VAL A 37 -1.48 2.54 -21.19
CA VAL A 37 -2.23 3.68 -20.62
C VAL A 37 -2.82 3.35 -19.25
N ALA A 38 -3.28 2.11 -19.04
CA ALA A 38 -3.96 1.70 -17.81
C ALA A 38 -3.02 1.58 -16.61
N ILE A 39 -1.82 0.99 -16.78
CA ILE A 39 -0.86 0.75 -15.70
C ILE A 39 -0.46 2.05 -14.97
N PRO A 40 0.03 3.12 -15.65
CA PRO A 40 0.44 4.34 -14.95
C PRO A 40 -0.71 5.05 -14.23
N SER A 41 -1.91 5.03 -14.82
CA SER A 41 -3.11 5.60 -14.20
C SER A 41 -3.46 4.85 -12.91
N LEU A 42 -3.46 3.52 -12.96
CA LEU A 42 -3.74 2.68 -11.80
C LEU A 42 -2.72 2.87 -10.67
N THR A 43 -1.42 2.91 -11.00
CA THR A 43 -0.37 3.16 -10.00
C THR A 43 -0.53 4.52 -9.35
N SER A 44 -0.81 5.57 -10.13
CA SER A 44 -1.02 6.92 -9.59
C SER A 44 -2.23 7.01 -8.65
N PHE A 45 -3.31 6.31 -8.97
CA PHE A 45 -4.50 6.25 -8.13
C PHE A 45 -4.22 5.55 -6.80
N GLN A 46 -3.53 4.40 -6.83
CA GLN A 46 -3.12 3.68 -5.62
C GLN A 46 -2.19 4.52 -4.75
N ASP A 47 -1.24 5.24 -5.36
CA ASP A 47 -0.34 6.15 -4.65
C ASP A 47 -1.09 7.29 -3.96
N ASN A 48 -2.06 7.91 -4.64
CA ASN A 48 -2.89 8.97 -4.05
C ASN A 48 -3.75 8.45 -2.89
N ALA A 49 -4.34 7.26 -3.04
CA ALA A 49 -5.11 6.62 -1.98
C ALA A 49 -4.22 6.29 -0.76
N ARG A 50 -3.02 5.75 -1.01
CA ARG A 50 -2.04 5.45 0.05
C ARG A 50 -1.55 6.71 0.75
N LYS A 51 -1.23 7.77 0.00
CA LYS A 51 -0.84 9.08 0.55
C LYS A 51 -1.92 9.62 1.48
N THR A 52 -3.19 9.58 1.04
CA THR A 52 -4.33 10.03 1.84
C THR A 52 -4.50 9.17 3.10
N ARG A 53 -4.34 7.86 2.98
CA ARG A 53 -4.37 6.92 4.11
C ARG A 53 -3.28 7.25 5.14
N ILE A 54 -2.02 7.40 4.73
CA ILE A 54 -0.89 7.76 5.60
C ILE A 54 -1.16 9.10 6.31
N GLN A 55 -1.70 10.09 5.59
CA GLN A 55 -2.01 11.38 6.19
C GLN A 55 -3.12 11.28 7.25
N SER A 56 -4.15 10.46 7.00
CA SER A 56 -5.23 10.20 7.95
C SER A 56 -4.70 9.48 9.19
N GLU A 57 -3.95 8.40 8.99
CA GLU A 57 -3.32 7.63 10.07
C GLU A 57 -2.32 8.48 10.87
N HIS A 58 -1.58 9.38 10.24
CA HIS A 58 -0.70 10.32 10.95
C HIS A 58 -1.48 11.18 11.95
N ARG A 59 -2.66 11.69 11.57
CA ARG A 59 -3.50 12.49 12.48
C ARG A 59 -4.04 11.66 13.63
N GLU A 60 -4.47 10.43 13.35
CA GLU A 60 -4.91 9.50 14.40
C GLU A 60 -3.78 9.19 15.38
N LEU A 61 -2.59 8.88 14.87
CA LEU A 61 -1.40 8.63 15.68
C LEU A 61 -0.96 9.86 16.47
N MET A 62 -1.07 11.07 15.91
CA MET A 62 -0.82 12.30 16.67
C MET A 62 -1.76 12.42 17.87
N SER A 63 -3.06 12.20 17.69
CA SER A 63 -4.03 12.21 18.78
C SER A 63 -3.74 11.11 19.81
N ALA A 64 -3.31 9.93 19.37
CA ALA A 64 -2.89 8.85 20.24
C ALA A 64 -1.63 9.20 21.05
N VAL A 65 -0.63 9.84 20.43
CA VAL A 65 0.58 10.33 21.10
C VAL A 65 0.22 11.36 22.17
N GLN A 66 -0.67 12.31 21.86
CA GLN A 66 -1.12 13.32 22.81
C GLN A 66 -1.87 12.67 24.00
N SER A 67 -2.70 11.69 23.72
CA SER A 67 -3.44 10.95 24.75
C SER A 67 -2.51 10.12 25.63
N PHE A 68 -1.51 9.46 25.02
CA PHE A 68 -0.47 8.72 25.74
C PHE A 68 0.30 9.65 26.68
N VAL A 69 0.88 10.73 26.15
CA VAL A 69 1.67 11.69 26.94
C VAL A 69 0.83 12.32 28.06
N GLY A 70 -0.44 12.63 27.80
CA GLY A 70 -1.35 13.18 28.81
C GLY A 70 -1.78 12.19 29.90
N SER A 71 -1.64 10.88 29.66
CA SER A 71 -1.96 9.84 30.65
C SER A 71 -0.80 9.47 31.57
N GLN A 72 0.40 10.01 31.32
CA GLN A 72 1.61 9.70 32.08
C GLN A 72 1.75 10.63 33.30
N GLU A 73 2.31 10.10 34.38
CA GLU A 73 2.53 10.86 35.62
C GLU A 73 3.47 12.06 35.42
N ASN A 74 4.49 11.92 34.56
CA ASN A 74 5.37 13.00 34.16
C ASN A 74 5.38 13.17 32.62
N PRO A 75 4.53 14.07 32.08
CA PRO A 75 4.41 14.29 30.64
C PRO A 75 5.71 14.77 29.97
N GLU A 76 6.57 15.48 30.70
CA GLU A 76 7.79 16.10 30.13
C GLU A 76 8.95 15.10 29.96
N GLU A 77 8.98 14.07 30.80
CA GLU A 77 10.01 13.01 30.77
C GLU A 77 9.57 11.76 29.99
N THR A 78 8.31 11.72 29.56
CA THR A 78 7.72 10.57 28.88
C THR A 78 8.46 10.24 27.58
N LYS A 79 8.89 8.98 27.47
CA LYS A 79 9.50 8.41 26.26
C LYS A 79 8.52 7.46 25.56
N LEU A 80 8.17 7.80 24.33
CA LEU A 80 7.61 6.88 23.35
C LEU A 80 8.77 6.26 22.59
N GLU A 81 8.98 4.96 22.78
CA GLU A 81 10.05 4.20 22.14
C GLU A 81 9.54 3.38 20.96
N SER A 82 8.25 3.01 20.97
CA SER A 82 7.64 2.23 19.89
C SER A 82 6.23 2.68 19.57
N LEU A 83 5.82 2.47 18.31
CA LEU A 83 4.43 2.67 17.89
C LEU A 83 3.47 1.79 18.69
N ASN A 84 3.90 0.60 19.13
CA ASN A 84 3.06 -0.36 19.85
C ASN A 84 2.52 0.18 21.17
N GLN A 85 3.21 1.14 21.79
CA GLN A 85 2.72 1.83 23.00
C GLN A 85 1.46 2.68 22.72
N LEU A 86 1.20 3.04 21.46
CA LEU A 86 0.01 3.78 21.05
C LEU A 86 -1.20 2.87 20.83
N ALA A 87 -1.04 1.53 20.84
CA ALA A 87 -2.10 0.57 20.57
C ALA A 87 -3.35 0.78 21.42
N PRO A 88 -3.24 1.04 22.74
CA PRO A 88 -4.42 1.27 23.57
C PRO A 88 -5.22 2.51 23.16
N TYR A 89 -4.54 3.51 22.62
CA TYR A 89 -5.04 4.86 22.35
C TYR A 89 -5.55 5.08 20.92
N ILE A 90 -5.43 4.08 20.05
CA ILE A 90 -6.00 4.07 18.70
C ILE A 90 -7.26 3.20 18.62
N SER A 91 -8.07 3.42 17.59
CA SER A 91 -9.34 2.71 17.40
C SER A 91 -9.15 1.18 17.31
N LYS A 92 -10.14 0.42 17.78
CA LYS A 92 -10.08 -1.06 17.93
C LYS A 92 -9.70 -1.82 16.65
N ASN A 93 -9.88 -1.25 15.46
CA ASN A 93 -9.54 -1.87 14.18
C ASN A 93 -8.03 -2.14 14.00
N ALA A 94 -7.16 -1.44 14.72
CA ALA A 94 -5.71 -1.65 14.70
C ALA A 94 -5.22 -2.71 15.71
N LYS A 95 -6.12 -3.28 16.54
CA LYS A 95 -5.78 -4.17 17.66
C LYS A 95 -5.77 -5.67 17.32
N GLN A 96 -5.95 -6.05 16.05
CA GLN A 96 -5.97 -7.46 15.60
C GLN A 96 -4.58 -8.06 15.33
N GLU A 97 -3.53 -7.24 15.22
CA GLU A 97 -2.15 -7.70 15.01
C GLU A 97 -1.29 -7.43 16.26
N SER A 98 -0.30 -8.28 16.50
CA SER A 98 0.64 -8.14 17.62
C SER A 98 1.58 -6.93 17.47
N ASP A 99 1.65 -6.35 16.26
CA ASP A 99 2.48 -5.20 15.92
C ASP A 99 1.67 -4.17 15.12
N LEU A 100 1.46 -2.97 15.69
CA LEU A 100 0.68 -1.90 15.07
C LEU A 100 1.26 -1.43 13.74
N ALA A 101 2.59 -1.47 13.60
CA ALA A 101 3.24 -1.09 12.36
C ALA A 101 2.83 -1.99 11.19
N SER A 102 2.34 -3.19 11.48
CA SER A 102 1.84 -4.14 10.49
C SER A 102 0.41 -3.81 10.02
N ALA A 103 -0.42 -3.22 10.88
CA ALA A 103 -1.79 -2.80 10.58
C ALA A 103 -1.87 -1.44 9.85
N LEU A 104 -0.88 -0.59 10.06
CA LEU A 104 -0.79 0.75 9.46
C LEU A 104 -0.30 0.70 8.00
N ALA A 105 -0.38 1.84 7.32
CA ALA A 105 0.08 1.99 5.95
C ALA A 105 1.58 1.69 5.83
N LYS A 106 1.96 1.15 4.66
CA LYS A 106 3.33 0.72 4.35
C LYS A 106 3.82 1.34 3.04
N ASN A 107 5.10 1.68 3.02
CA ASN A 107 5.85 1.95 1.80
C ASN A 107 6.48 0.62 1.35
N ASP A 108 5.81 -0.06 0.44
CA ASP A 108 6.13 -1.41 -0.02
C ASP A 108 6.16 -2.40 1.15
N LYS A 109 7.34 -2.74 1.66
CA LYS A 109 7.52 -3.66 2.80
C LYS A 109 7.77 -2.95 4.13
N ASN A 110 8.04 -1.64 4.10
CA ASN A 110 8.45 -0.89 5.26
C ASN A 110 7.25 -0.12 5.85
N PRO A 111 7.13 0.00 7.19
CA PRO A 111 6.13 0.86 7.80
C PRO A 111 6.24 2.30 7.30
N ALA A 112 5.11 2.93 6.99
CA ALA A 112 5.08 4.35 6.62
C ALA A 112 5.19 5.26 7.85
N HIS A 113 4.98 4.71 9.05
CA HIS A 113 4.98 5.43 10.31
C HIS A 113 6.10 4.91 11.19
N LYS A 114 6.80 5.80 11.89
CA LYS A 114 7.83 5.46 12.87
C LYS A 114 7.91 6.51 13.97
N ILE A 115 8.38 6.08 15.14
CA ILE A 115 8.79 6.98 16.21
C ILE A 115 10.30 7.17 16.10
N ASP A 116 10.75 8.42 16.04
CA ASP A 116 12.16 8.77 15.91
C ASP A 116 12.48 10.00 16.76
N GLY A 117 13.36 9.83 17.76
CA GLY A 117 13.94 10.94 18.51
C GLY A 117 12.95 11.88 19.19
N GLY A 118 11.81 11.38 19.69
CA GLY A 118 10.77 12.22 20.29
C GLY A 118 9.75 12.76 19.28
N LYS A 119 9.75 12.24 18.05
CA LYS A 119 8.87 12.67 16.97
C LYS A 119 8.13 11.49 16.36
N LEU A 120 6.88 11.71 16.00
CA LEU A 120 6.13 10.84 15.10
C LEU A 120 6.45 11.25 13.68
N VAL A 121 7.04 10.34 12.91
CA VAL A 121 7.42 10.56 11.51
C VAL A 121 6.58 9.64 10.64
N SER A 122 5.87 10.24 9.69
CA SER A 122 5.13 9.54 8.64
C SER A 122 5.70 9.89 7.28
N GLU A 123 6.03 8.91 6.46
CA GLU A 123 6.66 9.08 5.15
C GLU A 123 5.80 8.41 4.08
N PHE A 124 5.60 9.09 2.96
CA PHE A 124 5.00 8.55 1.75
C PHE A 124 6.04 8.54 0.64
N ILE A 125 6.31 7.35 0.12
CA ILE A 125 7.21 7.12 -1.02
C ILE A 125 6.37 6.52 -2.15
N PRO A 126 6.26 7.20 -3.32
CA PRO A 126 5.50 6.66 -4.46
C PRO A 126 6.01 5.26 -4.87
N ALA A 127 5.15 4.45 -5.46
CA ALA A 127 5.47 3.07 -5.79
C ALA A 127 6.69 2.98 -6.74
N GLY A 128 7.70 2.19 -6.36
CA GLY A 128 8.93 2.04 -7.14
C GLY A 128 9.84 3.28 -7.14
N LYS A 129 9.61 4.24 -6.25
CA LYS A 129 10.44 5.44 -6.07
C LYS A 129 11.21 5.41 -4.76
N THR A 130 12.02 6.44 -4.54
CA THR A 130 12.80 6.63 -3.30
C THR A 130 12.44 7.98 -2.66
N THR A 131 13.06 8.28 -1.52
CA THR A 131 12.91 9.57 -0.82
C THR A 131 13.43 10.78 -1.61
N SER A 132 14.07 10.57 -2.76
CA SER A 132 14.55 11.63 -3.65
C SER A 132 13.51 12.06 -4.71
N ASP A 133 12.34 11.40 -4.77
CA ASP A 133 11.29 11.74 -5.73
C ASP A 133 10.60 13.06 -5.37
N ALA A 134 10.22 13.85 -6.39
CA ALA A 134 9.53 15.12 -6.18
C ALA A 134 8.17 14.97 -5.47
N ASN A 135 7.55 13.78 -5.58
CA ASN A 135 6.27 13.48 -4.94
C ASN A 135 6.42 12.81 -3.57
N TYR A 136 7.64 12.62 -3.08
CA TYR A 136 7.89 12.23 -1.69
C TYR A 136 7.22 13.23 -0.75
N LYS A 137 6.60 12.70 0.31
CA LYS A 137 5.99 13.52 1.35
C LYS A 137 6.34 12.98 2.72
N LYS A 138 6.62 13.89 3.66
CA LYS A 138 6.91 13.59 5.05
C LYS A 138 6.09 14.49 5.96
N TRP A 139 5.45 13.88 6.94
CA TRP A 139 4.79 14.56 8.04
C TRP A 139 5.51 14.22 9.32
N THR A 140 5.85 15.24 10.10
CA THR A 140 6.53 15.09 11.38
C THR A 140 5.74 15.80 12.46
N TYR A 141 5.50 15.12 13.57
CA TYR A 141 4.96 15.72 14.78
C TYR A 141 5.92 15.53 15.93
N ASP A 142 6.39 16.65 16.48
CA ASP A 142 7.21 16.68 17.69
C ASP A 142 6.30 16.97 18.88
N TRP A 143 6.10 15.98 19.76
CA TRP A 143 5.18 16.14 20.89
C TRP A 143 5.81 16.90 22.07
N LYS A 144 7.14 17.03 22.11
CA LYS A 144 7.84 17.81 23.14
C LYS A 144 7.70 19.31 22.86
N SER A 145 7.96 19.71 21.61
CA SER A 145 7.77 21.10 21.18
C SER A 145 6.33 21.42 20.76
N ARG A 146 5.47 20.40 20.62
CA ARG A 146 4.10 20.49 20.10
C ARG A 146 4.03 21.09 18.70
N THR A 147 5.06 20.89 17.88
CA THR A 147 5.14 21.42 16.50
C THR A 147 4.88 20.34 15.46
N THR A 148 4.23 20.71 14.37
CA THR A 148 4.09 19.88 13.16
C THR A 148 4.91 20.47 12.02
N ALA A 149 5.50 19.60 11.20
CA ALA A 149 6.25 19.99 10.01
C ALA A 149 5.90 19.05 8.85
N ASN A 150 5.71 19.63 7.65
CA ASN A 150 5.37 18.90 6.44
C ASN A 150 6.35 19.29 5.33
N SER A 151 6.90 18.30 4.61
CA SER A 151 7.78 18.50 3.45
C SER A 151 7.38 17.57 2.32
#